data_AF-A0A7S0GLB9-F1
#
_entry.id   AF-A0A7S0GLB9-F1
#
_cell.length_a   1.000
_cell.length_b   1.000
_cell.length_c   1.000
_cell.angle_alpha   90.00
_cell.angle_beta   90.00
_cell.angle_gamma   90.00
#
_symmetry.space_group_name_H-M   'P 1'
#
loop_
_entity.id
_entity.type
_entity.pdbx_description
1 polymer ?
#
loop_
_entity_poly.entity_id
_entity_poly.type
_entity_poly.pdbx_seq_one_letter_code
_entity_poly.pdbx_strand_id
1 'polypeptide(L)'
;INISGGPVADPELWGFGSVVKTIFFSIGGAMIFLTCMAGQLNSQVNASFCMLDYCNNYFAVFTMWVALGIEFSGLLHSSYLLQMLVVKLSGQEVVSKQKPRSAFESAFFWFRCFGSLAVLCFCCAVTFVALYNRQTTMWEGIPPTVSLIIFLILMSVVGMLEGMQIAFFAVAKLQASERGDSYFAKKTCDLLFHGGGNNLPGFMIGRQLSVVTCMFFVARVTSVKLKDGEENIFGVPDVVQELFNTGLLGALMLTIVGSIAWQLVASAFPIAFLSSPITYVFLQICLFFEATGVCAGAWVIAYIHKTIAGFQKDEVYIGTSEERAMKNMNDDSKRLHT
;
A
#
# COMPACT_ATOMS: atom_id res chain seq x y z
N ILE A 1 25.21 -4.86 -0.71
CA ILE A 1 24.50 -3.84 0.10
C ILE A 1 24.33 -4.41 1.51
N ASN A 2 25.02 -3.86 2.51
CA ASN A 2 24.77 -4.18 3.92
C ASN A 2 23.54 -3.38 4.35
N ILE A 3 22.36 -3.98 4.22
CA ILE A 3 21.09 -3.36 4.61
C ILE A 3 20.94 -3.58 6.11
N SER A 4 20.82 -2.51 6.90
CA SER A 4 20.54 -2.62 8.33
C SER A 4 19.35 -3.54 8.56
N GLY A 5 19.57 -4.61 9.34
CA GLY A 5 18.58 -5.65 9.66
C GLY A 5 18.28 -6.67 8.56
N GLY A 6 18.95 -6.62 7.40
CA GLY A 6 18.79 -7.62 6.34
C GLY A 6 19.03 -9.06 6.84
N PRO A 7 18.39 -10.07 6.22
CA PRO A 7 18.49 -11.43 6.72
C PRO A 7 19.92 -11.98 6.64
N VAL A 8 20.36 -12.64 7.71
CA VAL A 8 21.71 -13.20 7.83
C VAL A 8 21.62 -14.72 7.98
N ALA A 9 22.47 -15.42 7.22
CA ALA A 9 22.65 -16.86 7.38
C ALA A 9 23.51 -17.12 8.63
N ASP A 10 22.96 -17.88 9.57
CA ASP A 10 23.60 -18.30 10.83
C ASP A 10 24.10 -17.17 11.75
N PRO A 11 23.19 -16.36 12.33
CA PRO A 11 23.59 -15.34 13.29
C PRO A 11 24.03 -15.97 14.62
N GLU A 12 25.29 -15.77 14.98
CA GLU A 12 25.80 -15.97 16.35
C GLU A 12 25.47 -14.76 17.23
N LEU A 13 24.18 -14.41 17.37
CA LEU A 13 23.74 -13.37 18.30
C LEU A 13 23.06 -13.98 19.54
N TRP A 14 23.57 -13.58 20.70
CA TRP A 14 22.93 -13.64 22.02
C TRP A 14 22.44 -15.02 22.48
N GLY A 15 22.97 -16.11 21.92
CA GLY A 15 22.66 -17.47 22.36
C GLY A 15 21.20 -17.90 22.13
N PHE A 16 20.46 -17.23 21.24
CA PHE A 16 19.07 -17.58 20.97
C PHE A 16 18.91 -19.00 20.40
N GLY A 17 17.80 -19.66 20.72
CA GLY A 17 17.42 -20.94 20.13
C GLY A 17 17.24 -20.86 18.61
N SER A 18 17.40 -21.99 17.92
CA SER A 18 17.37 -22.08 16.46
C SER A 18 16.10 -21.49 15.83
N VAL A 19 14.94 -21.72 16.46
CA VAL A 19 13.65 -21.21 15.98
C VAL A 19 13.61 -19.67 15.94
N VAL A 20 14.05 -19.02 17.00
CA VAL A 20 14.11 -17.54 17.08
C VAL A 20 15.07 -17.01 16.03
N LYS A 21 16.23 -17.66 15.88
CA LYS A 21 17.21 -17.27 14.88
C LYS A 21 16.64 -17.32 13.46
N THR A 22 15.96 -18.41 13.12
CA THR A 22 15.35 -18.59 11.79
C THR A 22 14.27 -17.54 11.52
N ILE A 23 13.34 -17.33 12.46
CA ILE A 23 12.21 -16.41 12.25
C ILE A 23 12.67 -14.96 12.13
N PHE A 24 13.46 -14.48 13.10
CA PHE A 24 13.80 -13.06 13.17
C PHE A 24 14.92 -12.68 12.21
N PHE A 25 15.94 -13.53 12.05
CA PHE A 25 17.14 -13.17 11.30
C PHE A 25 17.26 -13.87 9.95
N SER A 26 16.87 -15.14 9.80
CA SER A 26 17.04 -15.83 8.50
C SER A 26 15.89 -15.53 7.53
N ILE A 27 14.66 -15.47 8.02
CA ILE A 27 13.47 -15.12 7.22
C ILE A 27 13.32 -13.59 7.09
N GLY A 28 13.92 -12.82 8.01
CA GLY A 28 13.84 -11.35 8.01
C GLY A 28 12.68 -10.79 8.85
N GLY A 29 12.13 -11.58 9.79
CA GLY A 29 11.05 -11.13 10.67
C GLY A 29 11.39 -9.85 11.45
N ALA A 30 12.64 -9.67 11.86
CA ALA A 30 13.08 -8.44 12.53
C ALA A 30 12.88 -7.19 11.66
N MET A 31 13.15 -7.28 10.35
CA MET A 31 12.90 -6.18 9.42
C MET A 31 11.44 -5.92 9.21
N ILE A 32 10.64 -6.98 9.05
CA ILE A 32 9.20 -6.85 8.92
C ILE A 32 8.62 -6.10 10.12
N PHE A 33 8.98 -6.50 11.34
CA PHE A 33 8.49 -5.83 12.54
C PHE A 33 9.03 -4.41 12.70
N LEU A 34 10.31 -4.17 12.41
CA LEU A 34 10.90 -2.83 12.47
C LEU A 34 10.22 -1.88 11.48
N THR A 35 10.13 -2.26 10.20
CA THR A 35 9.48 -1.47 9.15
C THR A 35 8.01 -1.25 9.45
N CYS A 36 7.31 -2.29 9.90
CA CYS A 36 5.89 -2.21 10.21
C CYS A 36 5.64 -1.31 11.44
N MET A 37 6.22 -1.63 12.60
CA MET A 37 5.88 -0.98 13.87
C MET A 37 6.49 0.41 14.04
N ALA A 38 7.77 0.58 13.69
CA ALA A 38 8.48 1.84 13.88
C ALA A 38 8.44 2.72 12.63
N GLY A 39 8.37 2.12 11.44
CA GLY A 39 8.44 2.86 10.18
C GLY A 39 7.08 3.39 9.68
N GLN A 40 5.98 2.67 9.93
CA GLN A 40 4.72 2.93 9.22
C GLN A 40 3.48 2.94 10.13
N LEU A 41 3.35 1.96 11.03
CA LEU A 41 2.14 1.77 11.82
C LEU A 41 1.88 2.92 12.80
N ASN A 42 2.89 3.42 13.48
CA ASN A 42 2.75 4.52 14.43
C ASN A 42 2.12 5.76 13.77
N SER A 43 2.58 6.10 12.56
CA SER A 43 2.04 7.18 11.73
C SER A 43 0.60 6.90 11.30
N GLN A 44 0.30 5.67 10.87
CA GLN A 44 -1.05 5.29 10.46
C GLN A 44 -2.06 5.33 11.62
N VAL A 45 -1.65 4.86 12.80
CA VAL A 45 -2.49 4.91 14.00
C VAL A 45 -2.80 6.36 14.37
N ASN A 46 -1.80 7.23 14.45
CA ASN A 46 -2.04 8.64 14.76
C ASN A 46 -2.86 9.34 13.67
N ALA A 47 -2.59 9.07 12.39
CA ALA A 47 -3.37 9.63 11.29
C ALA A 47 -4.82 9.11 11.25
N SER A 48 -5.11 7.93 11.81
CA SER A 48 -6.47 7.36 11.83
C SER A 48 -7.39 8.00 12.88
N PHE A 49 -6.82 8.50 13.98
CA PHE A 49 -7.59 9.12 15.07
C PHE A 49 -7.43 10.64 15.17
N CYS A 50 -6.30 11.16 14.71
CA CYS A 50 -5.87 12.55 14.88
C CYS A 50 -5.40 13.11 13.52
N MET A 51 -6.13 12.82 12.44
CA MET A 51 -5.74 13.15 11.07
C MET A 51 -5.47 14.65 10.90
N LEU A 52 -6.33 15.51 11.47
CA LEU A 52 -6.23 16.95 11.31
C LEU A 52 -4.91 17.48 11.88
N ASP A 53 -4.59 17.09 13.12
CA ASP A 53 -3.33 17.50 13.75
C ASP A 53 -2.11 16.82 13.13
N TYR A 54 -2.24 15.54 12.77
CA TYR A 54 -1.17 14.79 12.12
C TYR A 54 -0.73 15.42 10.78
N CYS A 55 -1.68 15.97 10.02
CA CYS A 55 -1.41 16.67 8.77
C CYS A 55 -1.07 18.16 8.94
N ASN A 56 -1.31 18.74 10.12
CA ASN A 56 -1.10 20.17 10.37
C ASN A 56 0.35 20.49 10.73
N ASN A 57 1.28 20.23 9.81
CA ASN A 57 2.68 20.60 9.96
C ASN A 57 3.39 20.77 8.61
N TYR A 58 4.52 21.49 8.61
CA TYR A 58 5.29 21.75 7.39
C TYR A 58 5.83 20.49 6.73
N PHE A 59 6.10 19.43 7.50
CA PHE A 59 6.57 18.18 6.94
C PHE A 59 5.47 17.48 6.12
N ALA A 60 4.23 17.47 6.61
CA ALA A 60 3.08 16.99 5.85
C ALA A 60 2.90 17.79 4.54
N VAL A 61 2.99 19.12 4.59
CA VAL A 61 2.93 19.97 3.37
C VAL A 61 4.07 19.65 2.41
N PHE A 62 5.29 19.46 2.91
CA PHE A 62 6.44 19.04 2.10
C PHE A 62 6.18 17.70 1.40
N THR A 63 5.69 16.69 2.14
CA THR A 63 5.40 15.38 1.53
C THR A 63 4.29 15.46 0.48
N MET A 64 3.29 16.32 0.66
CA MET A 64 2.26 16.60 -0.35
C MET A 64 2.86 17.22 -1.61
N TRP A 65 3.77 18.19 -1.51
CA TRP A 65 4.46 18.77 -2.67
C TRP A 65 5.32 17.75 -3.42
N VAL A 66 6.02 16.88 -2.70
CA VAL A 66 6.77 15.78 -3.31
C VAL A 66 5.84 14.83 -4.06
N ALA A 67 4.71 14.44 -3.46
CA ALA A 67 3.71 13.59 -4.10
C ALA A 67 3.13 14.25 -5.37
N LEU A 68 2.82 15.54 -5.32
CA LEU A 68 2.37 16.31 -6.48
C LEU A 68 3.45 16.40 -7.58
N GLY A 69 4.73 16.51 -7.20
CA GLY A 69 5.85 16.49 -8.14
C GLY A 69 5.99 15.13 -8.85
N ILE A 70 5.84 14.03 -8.11
CA ILE A 70 5.83 12.67 -8.68
C ILE A 70 4.63 12.48 -9.61
N GLU A 71 3.43 12.92 -9.19
CA GLU A 71 2.23 12.87 -10.04
C GLU A 71 2.43 13.70 -11.32
N PHE A 72 2.98 14.91 -11.20
CA PHE A 72 3.29 15.77 -12.35
C PHE A 72 4.26 15.11 -13.33
N SER A 73 5.31 14.43 -12.82
CA SER A 73 6.29 13.72 -13.64
C SER A 73 5.66 12.66 -14.55
N GLY A 74 4.51 12.12 -14.16
CA GLY A 74 3.83 11.08 -14.91
C GLY A 74 4.38 9.68 -14.68
N LEU A 75 5.38 9.48 -13.83
CA LEU A 75 6.06 8.19 -13.65
C LEU A 75 5.10 7.04 -13.31
N LEU A 76 4.03 7.33 -12.57
CA LEU A 76 3.03 6.36 -12.10
C LEU A 76 1.77 6.30 -12.96
N HIS A 77 1.68 7.06 -14.06
CA HIS A 77 0.45 7.24 -14.84
C HIS A 77 -0.09 5.99 -15.53
N SER A 78 0.71 4.95 -15.72
CA SER A 78 0.23 3.66 -16.22
C SER A 78 -0.85 3.05 -15.31
N SER A 79 -0.89 3.41 -14.03
CA SER A 79 -1.98 3.05 -13.11
C SER A 79 -3.35 3.61 -13.54
N TYR A 80 -3.42 4.80 -14.15
CA TYR A 80 -4.65 5.33 -14.73
C TYR A 80 -5.11 4.54 -15.95
N LEU A 81 -4.18 4.03 -16.78
CA LEU A 81 -4.53 3.16 -17.90
C LEU A 81 -5.15 1.85 -17.40
N LEU A 82 -4.58 1.27 -16.34
CA LEU A 82 -5.14 0.08 -15.69
C LEU A 82 -6.53 0.38 -15.11
N GLN A 83 -6.71 1.53 -14.45
CA GLN A 83 -8.02 1.96 -13.96
C GLN A 83 -9.03 2.07 -15.12
N MET A 84 -8.69 2.75 -16.21
CA MET A 84 -9.56 2.90 -17.38
C MET A 84 -9.92 1.56 -18.01
N LEU A 85 -8.97 0.61 -18.07
CA LEU A 85 -9.22 -0.75 -18.53
C LEU A 85 -10.26 -1.45 -17.64
N VAL A 86 -10.07 -1.41 -16.31
CA VAL A 86 -10.99 -2.05 -15.36
C VAL A 86 -12.39 -1.44 -15.44
N VAL A 87 -12.48 -0.12 -15.54
CA VAL A 87 -13.74 0.62 -15.74
C VAL A 87 -14.46 0.15 -17.02
N LYS A 88 -13.72 0.05 -18.12
CA LYS A 88 -14.27 -0.40 -19.41
C LYS A 88 -14.74 -1.86 -19.34
N LEU A 89 -14.01 -2.72 -18.63
CA LEU A 89 -14.36 -4.13 -18.45
C LEU A 89 -15.52 -4.34 -17.47
N SER A 90 -15.66 -3.48 -16.46
CA SER A 90 -16.76 -3.56 -15.49
C SER A 90 -18.08 -3.00 -16.03
N GLY A 91 -18.04 -2.24 -17.14
CA GLY A 91 -19.22 -1.60 -17.72
C GLY A 91 -19.82 -0.50 -16.84
N GLN A 92 -19.08 -0.03 -15.82
CA GLN A 92 -19.53 1.01 -14.91
C GLN A 92 -19.03 2.38 -15.37
N GLU A 93 -19.86 3.41 -15.27
CA GLU A 93 -19.45 4.77 -15.57
C GLU A 93 -18.76 5.41 -14.36
N VAL A 94 -17.53 5.91 -14.54
CA VAL A 94 -16.88 6.75 -13.53
C VAL A 94 -17.39 8.17 -13.68
N VAL A 95 -18.16 8.64 -12.71
CA VAL A 95 -18.61 10.04 -12.66
C VAL A 95 -17.41 10.92 -12.32
N SER A 96 -16.77 11.46 -13.35
CA SER A 96 -15.69 12.44 -13.17
C SER A 96 -16.27 13.77 -12.68
N LYS A 97 -15.80 14.25 -11.53
CA LYS A 97 -16.09 15.60 -11.02
C LYS A 97 -15.21 16.68 -11.65
N GLN A 98 -14.29 16.32 -12.57
CA GLN A 98 -13.34 17.25 -13.19
C GLN A 98 -13.88 17.82 -14.50
N LYS A 99 -13.53 19.08 -14.78
CA LYS A 99 -13.83 19.73 -16.07
C LYS A 99 -13.22 18.93 -17.23
N PRO A 100 -13.85 18.90 -18.41
CA PRO A 100 -13.30 18.24 -19.58
C PRO A 100 -11.93 18.83 -19.93
N ARG A 101 -10.94 17.96 -20.16
CA ARG A 101 -9.56 18.35 -20.46
C ARG A 101 -9.50 19.08 -21.80
N SER A 102 -8.73 20.16 -21.88
CA SER A 102 -8.36 20.78 -23.14
C SER A 102 -7.51 19.83 -24.01
N ALA A 103 -7.39 20.13 -25.30
CA ALA A 103 -6.60 19.31 -26.22
C ALA A 103 -5.14 19.15 -25.78
N PHE A 104 -4.53 20.23 -25.28
CA PHE A 104 -3.15 20.21 -24.79
C PHE A 104 -3.00 19.39 -23.50
N GLU A 105 -3.93 19.55 -22.54
CA GLU A 105 -3.93 18.78 -21.29
C GLU A 105 -4.14 17.28 -21.56
N SER A 106 -4.98 16.94 -22.55
CA SER A 106 -5.19 15.56 -22.97
C SER A 106 -3.94 14.96 -23.61
N ALA A 107 -3.28 15.69 -24.53
CA ALA A 107 -2.03 15.24 -25.14
C ALA A 107 -0.93 15.03 -24.10
N PHE A 108 -0.76 15.98 -23.17
CA PHE A 108 0.21 15.88 -22.08
C PHE A 108 -0.09 14.72 -21.12
N PHE A 109 -1.36 14.45 -20.85
CA PHE A 109 -1.79 13.30 -20.06
C PHE A 109 -1.43 11.97 -20.74
N TRP A 110 -1.76 11.81 -22.03
CA TRP A 110 -1.48 10.58 -22.76
C TRP A 110 0.01 10.34 -22.96
N PHE A 111 0.79 11.38 -23.24
CA PHE A 111 2.25 11.30 -23.30
C PHE A 111 2.84 10.69 -22.02
N ARG A 112 2.43 11.20 -20.85
CA ARG A 112 2.86 10.67 -19.54
C ARG A 112 2.37 9.24 -19.30
N CYS A 113 1.17 8.90 -19.73
CA CYS A 113 0.64 7.54 -19.62
C CYS A 113 1.47 6.54 -20.44
N PHE A 114 1.80 6.86 -21.70
CA PHE A 114 2.61 5.99 -22.54
C PHE A 114 4.06 5.91 -22.07
N GLY A 115 4.64 7.03 -21.62
CA GLY A 115 5.96 7.05 -21.01
C GLY A 115 6.04 6.14 -19.77
N SER A 116 5.08 6.27 -18.85
CA SER A 116 4.97 5.39 -17.68
C SER A 116 4.77 3.92 -18.06
N LEU A 117 3.94 3.65 -19.07
CA LEU A 117 3.73 2.28 -19.55
C LEU A 117 5.02 1.67 -20.12
N ALA A 118 5.80 2.43 -20.88
CA ALA A 118 7.09 1.99 -21.40
C ALA A 118 8.07 1.66 -20.25
N VAL A 119 8.15 2.53 -19.24
CA VAL A 119 8.97 2.30 -18.04
C VAL A 119 8.50 1.05 -17.28
N LEU A 120 7.19 0.86 -17.11
CA LEU A 120 6.63 -0.32 -16.45
C LEU A 120 6.98 -1.60 -17.23
N CYS A 121 6.78 -1.61 -18.54
CA CYS A 121 7.14 -2.75 -19.39
C CYS A 121 8.63 -3.07 -19.30
N PHE A 122 9.49 -2.06 -19.25
CA PHE A 122 10.92 -2.23 -19.04
C PHE A 122 11.25 -2.83 -17.66
N CYS A 123 10.62 -2.33 -16.59
CA CYS A 123 10.77 -2.90 -15.24
C CYS A 123 10.38 -4.38 -15.23
N CYS A 124 9.22 -4.73 -15.82
CA CYS A 124 8.77 -6.11 -15.94
C CYS A 124 9.76 -6.98 -16.72
N ALA A 125 10.29 -6.48 -17.83
CA ALA A 125 11.27 -7.21 -18.65
C ALA A 125 12.55 -7.51 -17.86
N VAL A 126 13.12 -6.51 -17.18
CA VAL A 126 14.31 -6.69 -16.31
C VAL A 126 14.01 -7.70 -15.20
N THR A 127 12.86 -7.58 -14.52
CA THR A 127 12.48 -8.51 -13.45
C THR A 127 12.31 -9.94 -13.95
N PHE A 128 11.65 -10.16 -15.08
CA PHE A 128 11.48 -11.52 -15.60
C PHE A 128 12.79 -12.13 -16.08
N VAL A 129 13.64 -11.37 -16.78
CA VAL A 129 14.96 -11.86 -17.19
C VAL A 129 15.81 -12.20 -15.98
N ALA A 130 15.87 -11.32 -14.98
CA ALA A 130 16.60 -11.61 -13.74
C ALA A 130 16.04 -12.86 -13.04
N LEU A 131 14.71 -13.02 -12.99
CA LEU A 131 14.08 -14.15 -12.32
C LEU A 131 14.40 -15.49 -13.00
N TYR A 132 14.27 -15.57 -14.32
CA TYR A 132 14.53 -16.79 -15.08
C TYR A 132 16.02 -17.13 -15.16
N ASN A 133 16.90 -16.13 -15.15
CA ASN A 133 18.34 -16.31 -15.06
C ASN A 133 18.83 -16.61 -13.62
N ARG A 134 17.93 -16.64 -12.63
CA ARG A 134 18.27 -16.81 -11.20
C ARG A 134 19.20 -15.71 -10.64
N GLN A 135 19.11 -14.51 -11.21
CA GLN A 135 19.83 -13.30 -10.81
C GLN A 135 18.97 -12.41 -9.89
N THR A 136 18.07 -13.03 -9.14
CA THR A 136 17.24 -12.34 -8.13
C THR A 136 17.69 -12.76 -6.74
N THR A 137 17.24 -12.04 -5.72
CA THR A 137 17.57 -12.43 -4.35
C THR A 137 16.80 -13.66 -3.85
N MET A 138 15.89 -14.26 -4.63
CA MET A 138 15.07 -15.40 -4.18
C MET A 138 15.89 -16.55 -3.56
N TRP A 139 15.33 -17.25 -2.56
CA TRP A 139 16.04 -18.37 -1.90
C TRP A 139 16.45 -19.45 -2.90
N GLU A 140 17.65 -19.99 -2.68
CA GLU A 140 18.17 -21.10 -3.48
C GLU A 140 17.24 -22.31 -3.36
N GLY A 141 16.97 -22.96 -4.51
CA GLY A 141 16.12 -24.15 -4.59
C GLY A 141 14.68 -23.91 -5.02
N ILE A 142 14.18 -22.66 -5.07
CA ILE A 142 12.83 -22.37 -5.56
C ILE A 142 12.85 -22.17 -7.08
N PRO A 143 12.08 -22.95 -7.87
CA PRO A 143 12.04 -22.79 -9.32
C PRO A 143 11.49 -21.41 -9.75
N PRO A 144 12.04 -20.78 -10.82
CA PRO A 144 11.60 -19.46 -11.28
C PRO A 144 10.08 -19.34 -11.52
N THR A 145 9.46 -20.37 -12.12
CA THR A 145 8.02 -20.40 -12.38
C THR A 145 7.20 -20.43 -11.09
N VAL A 146 7.67 -21.14 -10.06
CA VAL A 146 7.00 -21.17 -8.75
C VAL A 146 7.11 -19.79 -8.09
N SER A 147 8.29 -19.16 -8.15
CA SER A 147 8.49 -17.78 -7.68
C SER A 147 7.57 -16.79 -8.38
N LEU A 148 7.34 -16.94 -9.69
CA LEU A 148 6.41 -16.12 -10.45
C LEU A 148 4.96 -16.31 -10.00
N ILE A 149 4.52 -17.55 -9.78
CA ILE A 149 3.16 -17.82 -9.29
C ILE A 149 2.96 -17.22 -7.90
N ILE A 150 3.92 -17.41 -6.99
CA ILE A 150 3.89 -16.82 -5.65
C ILE A 150 3.85 -15.29 -5.74
N PHE A 151 4.66 -14.70 -6.60
CA PHE A 151 4.66 -13.26 -6.87
C PHE A 151 3.27 -12.76 -7.28
N LEU A 152 2.61 -13.40 -8.26
CA LEU A 152 1.28 -12.99 -8.71
C LEU A 152 0.21 -13.10 -7.61
N ILE A 153 0.26 -14.16 -6.81
CA ILE A 153 -0.67 -14.35 -5.68
C ILE A 153 -0.44 -13.25 -4.65
N LEU A 154 0.80 -13.04 -4.19
CA LEU A 154 1.13 -12.03 -3.19
C LEU A 154 0.82 -10.62 -3.68
N MET A 155 1.06 -10.32 -4.96
CA MET A 155 0.69 -9.05 -5.57
C MET A 155 -0.80 -8.81 -5.59
N SER A 156 -1.59 -9.85 -5.81
CA SER A 156 -3.06 -9.77 -5.74
C SER A 156 -3.53 -9.54 -4.30
N VAL A 157 -2.89 -10.18 -3.31
CA VAL A 157 -3.16 -9.95 -1.88
C VAL A 157 -2.84 -8.50 -1.50
N VAL A 158 -1.66 -8.00 -1.85
CA VAL A 158 -1.24 -6.62 -1.56
C VAL A 158 -2.19 -5.63 -2.23
N GLY A 159 -2.48 -5.81 -3.51
CA GLY A 159 -3.42 -4.96 -4.25
C GLY A 159 -4.79 -4.91 -3.61
N MET A 160 -5.32 -6.06 -3.19
CA MET A 160 -6.58 -6.13 -2.47
C MET A 160 -6.52 -5.35 -1.14
N LEU A 161 -5.48 -5.55 -0.33
CA LEU A 161 -5.31 -4.87 0.96
C LEU A 161 -5.12 -3.35 0.82
N GLU A 162 -4.41 -2.89 -0.21
CA GLU A 162 -4.24 -1.48 -0.55
C GLU A 162 -5.56 -0.85 -1.03
N GLY A 163 -6.28 -1.53 -1.91
CA GLY A 163 -7.61 -1.11 -2.36
C GLY A 163 -8.63 -1.06 -1.20
N MET A 164 -8.64 -2.07 -0.33
CA MET A 164 -9.53 -2.14 0.84
C MET A 164 -9.38 -0.94 1.77
N GLN A 165 -8.15 -0.48 2.03
CA GLN A 165 -7.92 0.70 2.87
C GLN A 165 -8.67 1.91 2.32
N ILE A 166 -8.51 2.19 1.03
CA ILE A 166 -9.18 3.33 0.38
C ILE A 166 -10.69 3.14 0.36
N ALA A 167 -11.17 1.93 0.04
CA ALA A 167 -12.60 1.62 0.02
C ALA A 167 -13.24 1.79 1.40
N PHE A 168 -12.58 1.36 2.47
CA PHE A 168 -13.07 1.49 3.84
C PHE A 168 -13.11 2.95 4.29
N PHE A 169 -12.09 3.76 3.96
CA PHE A 169 -12.13 5.20 4.23
C PHE A 169 -13.22 5.92 3.43
N ALA A 170 -13.46 5.52 2.17
CA ALA A 170 -14.56 6.07 1.38
C ALA A 170 -15.92 5.73 2.02
N VAL A 171 -16.13 4.48 2.43
CA VAL A 171 -17.38 4.04 3.07
C VAL A 171 -17.59 4.62 4.47
N ALA A 172 -16.52 4.91 5.22
CA ALA A 172 -16.61 5.60 6.50
C ALA A 172 -17.22 7.01 6.40
N LYS A 173 -17.19 7.62 5.21
CA LYS A 173 -17.83 8.92 4.93
C LYS A 173 -19.28 8.80 4.48
N LEU A 174 -19.75 7.61 4.12
CA LEU A 174 -21.11 7.37 3.65
C LEU A 174 -22.06 7.12 4.82
N GLN A 175 -23.31 7.59 4.69
CA GLN A 175 -24.37 7.24 5.62
C GLN A 175 -24.69 5.75 5.54
N ALA A 176 -25.21 5.16 6.62
CA ALA A 176 -25.49 3.72 6.68
C ALA A 176 -26.42 3.23 5.55
N SER A 177 -27.38 4.06 5.12
CA SER A 177 -28.29 3.80 3.99
C SER A 177 -27.59 3.76 2.63
N GLU A 178 -26.40 4.36 2.49
CA GLU A 178 -25.66 4.49 1.24
C GLU A 178 -24.56 3.42 1.09
N ARG A 179 -24.37 2.54 2.09
CA ARG A 179 -23.28 1.55 2.12
C ARG A 179 -23.51 0.30 1.26
N GLY A 180 -24.48 0.37 0.35
CA GLY A 180 -24.86 -0.70 -0.55
C GLY A 180 -25.75 -1.76 0.08
N ASP A 181 -26.51 -2.45 -0.78
CA ASP A 181 -27.51 -3.45 -0.35
C ASP A 181 -27.05 -4.90 -0.44
N SER A 182 -25.85 -5.15 -0.96
CA SER A 182 -25.34 -6.50 -1.13
C SER A 182 -25.06 -7.18 0.22
N TYR A 183 -25.24 -8.50 0.26
CA TYR A 183 -25.03 -9.29 1.48
C TYR A 183 -23.62 -9.10 2.07
N PHE A 184 -22.58 -9.15 1.22
CA PHE A 184 -21.20 -8.96 1.66
C PHE A 184 -20.88 -7.51 2.01
N ALA A 185 -21.47 -6.52 1.34
CA ALA A 185 -21.27 -5.12 1.71
C ALA A 185 -21.80 -4.82 3.11
N LYS A 186 -23.02 -5.31 3.43
CA LYS A 186 -23.61 -5.20 4.77
C LYS A 186 -22.74 -5.92 5.81
N LYS A 187 -22.41 -7.18 5.57
CA LYS A 187 -21.58 -7.98 6.50
C LYS A 187 -20.20 -7.37 6.75
N THR A 188 -19.56 -6.82 5.71
CA THR A 188 -18.27 -6.14 5.83
C THR A 188 -18.41 -4.84 6.61
N CYS A 189 -19.43 -4.02 6.32
CA CYS A 189 -19.71 -2.80 7.07
C CYS A 189 -20.02 -3.09 8.55
N ASP A 190 -20.86 -4.09 8.83
CA ASP A 190 -21.24 -4.46 10.18
C ASP A 190 -20.02 -4.87 11.00
N LEU A 191 -19.10 -5.64 10.40
CA LEU A 191 -17.84 -6.02 11.04
C LEU A 191 -16.90 -4.81 11.18
N LEU A 192 -16.75 -3.99 10.15
CA LEU A 192 -15.82 -2.85 10.13
C LEU A 192 -16.19 -1.77 11.15
N PHE A 193 -17.49 -1.50 11.31
CA PHE A 193 -18.00 -0.49 12.25
C PHE A 193 -18.43 -1.06 13.60
N HIS A 194 -18.20 -2.36 13.84
CA HIS A 194 -18.52 -2.99 15.11
C HIS A 194 -17.78 -2.31 16.28
N GLY A 195 -18.42 -2.29 17.46
CA GLY A 195 -17.82 -1.75 18.68
C GLY A 195 -17.48 -0.27 18.62
N GLY A 196 -18.26 0.55 17.89
CA GLY A 196 -18.03 1.99 17.75
C GLY A 196 -16.95 2.35 16.71
N GLY A 197 -16.64 1.45 15.78
CA GLY A 197 -15.64 1.69 14.72
C GLY A 197 -14.20 1.31 15.08
N ASN A 198 -13.98 0.64 16.22
CA ASN A 198 -12.64 0.20 16.65
C ASN A 198 -11.98 -0.79 15.69
N ASN A 199 -12.77 -1.52 14.90
CA ASN A 199 -12.26 -2.47 13.91
C ASN A 199 -11.63 -1.81 12.69
N LEU A 200 -11.94 -0.54 12.37
CA LEU A 200 -11.31 0.16 11.27
C LEU A 200 -9.81 0.45 11.57
N PRO A 201 -9.44 1.05 12.70
CA PRO A 201 -8.05 1.13 13.14
C PRO A 201 -7.38 -0.24 13.29
N GLY A 202 -8.09 -1.23 13.84
CA GLY A 202 -7.55 -2.59 13.99
C GLY A 202 -7.22 -3.24 12.63
N PHE A 203 -8.08 -3.04 11.63
CA PHE A 203 -7.82 -3.43 10.25
C PHE A 203 -6.55 -2.76 9.72
N MET A 204 -6.34 -1.45 9.93
CA MET A 204 -5.14 -0.77 9.44
C MET A 204 -3.86 -1.43 9.95
N ILE A 205 -3.85 -1.87 11.21
CA ILE A 205 -2.69 -2.54 11.81
C ILE A 205 -2.43 -3.91 11.17
N GLY A 206 -3.43 -4.78 11.18
CA GLY A 206 -3.29 -6.13 10.62
C GLY A 206 -3.03 -6.12 9.11
N ARG A 207 -3.62 -5.16 8.40
CA ARG A 207 -3.37 -4.91 6.98
C ARG A 207 -1.93 -4.54 6.75
N GLN A 208 -1.36 -3.60 7.52
CA GLN A 208 0.03 -3.18 7.30
C GLN A 208 1.01 -4.32 7.56
N LEU A 209 0.80 -5.14 8.58
CA LEU A 209 1.63 -6.32 8.82
C LEU A 209 1.58 -7.29 7.62
N SER A 210 0.38 -7.52 7.08
CA SER A 210 0.16 -8.37 5.91
C SER A 210 0.86 -7.80 4.67
N VAL A 211 0.70 -6.51 4.41
CA VAL A 211 1.30 -5.81 3.26
C VAL A 211 2.83 -5.82 3.36
N VAL A 212 3.41 -5.45 4.51
CA VAL A 212 4.88 -5.43 4.69
C VAL A 212 5.46 -6.83 4.54
N THR A 213 4.80 -7.84 5.10
CA THR A 213 5.21 -9.24 4.94
C THR A 213 5.18 -9.63 3.46
N CYS A 214 4.07 -9.43 2.77
CA CYS A 214 3.96 -9.76 1.34
C CYS A 214 4.99 -9.00 0.49
N MET A 215 5.15 -7.70 0.74
CA MET A 215 6.13 -6.85 0.04
C MET A 215 7.57 -7.30 0.28
N PHE A 216 7.89 -7.82 1.47
CA PHE A 216 9.22 -8.39 1.72
C PHE A 216 9.48 -9.62 0.85
N PHE A 217 8.54 -10.56 0.78
CA PHE A 217 8.66 -11.74 -0.09
C PHE A 217 8.71 -11.36 -1.57
N VAL A 218 7.82 -10.46 -1.99
CA VAL A 218 7.74 -9.98 -3.37
C VAL A 218 9.02 -9.24 -3.77
N ALA A 219 9.56 -8.39 -2.89
CA ALA A 219 10.83 -7.72 -3.12
C ALA A 219 11.96 -8.72 -3.36
N ARG A 220 11.92 -9.91 -2.76
CA ARG A 220 12.95 -10.94 -2.98
C ARG A 220 12.93 -11.49 -4.41
N VAL A 221 11.73 -11.59 -5.00
CA VAL A 221 11.51 -11.98 -6.39
C VAL A 221 11.92 -10.88 -7.37
N THR A 222 11.71 -9.61 -7.02
CA THR A 222 11.95 -8.48 -7.94
C THR A 222 13.34 -7.85 -7.83
N SER A 223 14.04 -8.06 -6.71
CA SER A 223 15.35 -7.45 -6.47
C SER A 223 16.43 -8.20 -7.24
N VAL A 224 17.11 -7.48 -8.11
CA VAL A 224 18.22 -8.00 -8.93
C VAL A 224 19.47 -8.11 -8.07
N LYS A 225 20.15 -9.25 -8.19
CA LYS A 225 21.46 -9.51 -7.57
C LYS A 225 22.27 -10.38 -8.52
N LEU A 226 23.18 -9.72 -9.25
CA LEU A 226 24.21 -10.40 -10.03
C LEU A 226 25.29 -10.98 -9.12
N LYS A 227 25.85 -12.12 -9.50
CA LYS A 227 27.07 -12.65 -8.90
C LYS A 227 28.30 -12.05 -9.58
N ASP A 228 29.43 -12.01 -8.88
CA ASP A 228 30.67 -11.48 -9.43
C ASP A 228 31.08 -12.28 -10.70
N GLY A 229 31.22 -11.58 -11.83
CA GLY A 229 31.57 -12.16 -13.12
C GLY A 229 30.41 -12.56 -14.03
N GLU A 230 29.15 -12.31 -13.64
CA GLU A 230 27.99 -12.47 -14.53
C GLU A 230 27.83 -11.29 -15.50
N GLU A 231 27.30 -11.57 -16.70
CA GLU A 231 26.99 -10.52 -17.68
C GLU A 231 25.85 -9.62 -17.20
N ASN A 232 25.97 -8.32 -17.50
CA ASN A 232 24.94 -7.34 -17.22
C ASN A 232 23.64 -7.68 -17.97
N ILE A 233 22.50 -7.42 -17.33
CA ILE A 233 21.19 -7.70 -17.92
C ILE A 233 21.03 -6.84 -19.19
N PHE A 234 20.71 -7.50 -20.31
CA PHE A 234 20.65 -6.86 -21.64
C PHE A 234 21.96 -6.22 -22.14
N GLY A 235 23.11 -6.56 -21.55
CA GLY A 235 24.41 -5.99 -21.94
C GLY A 235 24.53 -4.48 -21.68
N VAL A 236 23.77 -3.95 -20.72
CA VAL A 236 23.82 -2.53 -20.37
C VAL A 236 25.15 -2.14 -19.70
N PRO A 237 25.54 -0.86 -19.73
CA PRO A 237 26.71 -0.38 -19.00
C PRO A 237 26.58 -0.57 -17.49
N ASP A 238 27.72 -0.68 -16.78
CA ASP A 238 27.76 -0.97 -15.34
C ASP A 238 26.95 0.03 -14.49
N VAL A 239 26.97 1.32 -14.86
CA VAL A 239 26.17 2.36 -14.17
C VAL A 239 24.67 2.06 -14.23
N VAL A 240 24.19 1.53 -15.34
CA VAL A 240 22.77 1.15 -15.50
C VAL A 240 22.48 -0.13 -14.72
N GLN A 241 23.44 -1.06 -14.69
CA GLN A 241 23.31 -2.28 -13.90
C GLN A 241 23.32 -1.99 -12.39
N GLU A 242 24.11 -1.01 -11.92
CA GLU A 242 24.06 -0.52 -10.53
C GLU A 242 22.68 -0.01 -10.18
N LEU A 243 22.03 0.74 -11.09
CA LEU A 243 20.65 1.16 -10.92
C LEU A 243 19.70 -0.04 -10.78
N PHE A 244 19.89 -1.12 -11.54
CA PHE A 244 19.08 -2.34 -11.43
C PHE A 244 19.27 -3.01 -10.06
N ASN A 245 20.52 -3.05 -9.60
CA ASN A 245 20.92 -3.63 -8.32
C ASN A 245 20.39 -2.85 -7.10
N THR A 246 19.97 -1.58 -7.27
CA THR A 246 19.30 -0.82 -6.18
C THR A 246 17.93 -1.39 -5.80
N GLY A 247 17.30 -2.17 -6.68
CA GLY A 247 15.92 -2.64 -6.51
C GLY A 247 14.85 -1.60 -6.88
N LEU A 248 15.23 -0.42 -7.36
CA LEU A 248 14.30 0.66 -7.72
C LEU A 248 13.28 0.25 -8.79
N LEU A 249 13.68 -0.52 -9.81
CA LEU A 249 12.75 -0.99 -10.85
C LEU A 249 11.68 -1.93 -10.29
N GLY A 250 12.09 -2.82 -9.39
CA GLY A 250 11.17 -3.67 -8.64
C GLY A 250 10.20 -2.80 -7.84
N ALA A 251 10.71 -1.88 -7.02
CA ALA A 251 9.88 -0.98 -6.22
C ALA A 251 8.89 -0.16 -7.07
N LEU A 252 9.31 0.34 -8.24
CA LEU A 252 8.45 1.08 -9.16
C LEU A 252 7.33 0.20 -9.73
N MET A 253 7.67 -1.00 -10.21
CA MET A 253 6.70 -1.98 -10.71
C MET A 253 5.66 -2.32 -9.62
N LEU A 254 6.13 -2.58 -8.39
CA LEU A 254 5.26 -2.90 -7.24
C LEU A 254 4.35 -1.75 -6.87
N THR A 255 4.87 -0.53 -6.89
CA THR A 255 4.10 0.68 -6.61
C THR A 255 2.96 0.83 -7.62
N ILE A 256 3.24 0.66 -8.91
CA ILE A 256 2.23 0.82 -9.96
C ILE A 256 1.20 -0.30 -9.92
N VAL A 257 1.65 -1.57 -10.01
CA VAL A 257 0.78 -2.73 -10.23
C VAL A 257 0.18 -3.27 -8.94
N GLY A 258 0.96 -3.26 -7.86
CA GLY A 258 0.55 -3.84 -6.57
C GLY A 258 -0.15 -2.88 -5.64
N SER A 259 -0.07 -1.57 -5.88
CA SER A 259 -0.61 -0.57 -4.95
C SER A 259 -1.49 0.47 -5.67
N ILE A 260 -0.90 1.41 -6.41
CA ILE A 260 -1.61 2.59 -6.95
C ILE A 260 -2.76 2.19 -7.88
N ALA A 261 -2.57 1.21 -8.77
CA ALA A 261 -3.65 0.76 -9.66
C ALA A 261 -4.88 0.28 -8.87
N TRP A 262 -4.68 -0.47 -7.78
CA TRP A 262 -5.76 -0.96 -6.93
C TRP A 262 -6.41 0.15 -6.11
N GLN A 263 -5.62 1.08 -5.58
CA GLN A 263 -6.11 2.25 -4.86
C GLN A 263 -6.98 3.14 -5.76
N LEU A 264 -6.58 3.35 -7.01
CA LEU A 264 -7.35 4.10 -8.00
C LEU A 264 -8.67 3.42 -8.34
N VAL A 265 -8.68 2.10 -8.58
CA VAL A 265 -9.93 1.36 -8.84
C VAL A 265 -10.84 1.38 -7.59
N ALA A 266 -10.28 1.18 -6.40
CA ALA A 266 -11.04 1.19 -5.15
C ALA A 266 -11.64 2.56 -4.81
N SER A 267 -10.94 3.65 -5.11
CA SER A 267 -11.49 5.01 -4.95
C SER A 267 -12.64 5.31 -5.91
N ALA A 268 -12.61 4.73 -7.11
CA ALA A 268 -13.69 4.85 -8.09
C ALA A 268 -14.91 3.98 -7.73
N PHE A 269 -14.68 2.77 -7.19
CA PHE A 269 -15.73 1.78 -6.93
C PHE A 269 -15.67 1.17 -5.52
N PRO A 270 -15.78 1.96 -4.44
CA PRO A 270 -15.60 1.45 -3.09
C PRO A 270 -16.62 0.38 -2.71
N ILE A 271 -17.91 0.56 -3.07
CA ILE A 271 -18.97 -0.42 -2.76
C ILE A 271 -18.77 -1.75 -3.48
N ALA A 272 -18.17 -1.74 -4.69
CA ALA A 272 -17.86 -2.97 -5.41
C ALA A 272 -16.79 -3.78 -4.67
N PHE A 273 -15.78 -3.11 -4.09
CA PHE A 273 -14.80 -3.76 -3.22
C PHE A 273 -15.48 -4.37 -1.99
N LEU A 274 -16.36 -3.65 -1.28
CA LEU A 274 -17.05 -4.18 -0.10
C LEU A 274 -18.00 -5.35 -0.42
N SER A 275 -18.54 -5.38 -1.65
CA SER A 275 -19.45 -6.45 -2.08
C SER A 275 -18.74 -7.77 -2.40
N SER A 276 -17.41 -7.78 -2.43
CA SER A 276 -16.64 -9.00 -2.69
C SER A 276 -16.48 -9.85 -1.42
N PRO A 277 -16.69 -11.19 -1.50
CA PRO A 277 -16.44 -12.09 -0.37
C PRO A 277 -14.97 -12.06 0.08
N ILE A 278 -14.05 -11.80 -0.85
CA ILE A 278 -12.61 -11.75 -0.60
C ILE A 278 -12.28 -10.62 0.39
N THR A 279 -12.96 -9.48 0.28
CA THR A 279 -12.81 -8.33 1.18
C THR A 279 -13.17 -8.70 2.62
N TYR A 280 -14.27 -9.43 2.81
CA TYR A 280 -14.68 -9.89 4.14
C TYR A 280 -13.64 -10.84 4.76
N VAL A 281 -13.13 -11.80 3.98
CA VAL A 281 -12.11 -12.75 4.43
C VAL A 281 -10.82 -12.02 4.83
N PHE A 282 -10.33 -11.08 4.01
CA PHE A 282 -9.13 -10.32 4.35
C PHE A 282 -9.35 -9.42 5.57
N LEU A 283 -10.53 -8.82 5.73
CA LEU A 283 -10.85 -8.06 6.93
C LEU A 283 -10.72 -8.94 8.18
N GLN A 284 -11.24 -10.16 8.15
CA GLN A 284 -11.10 -11.11 9.27
C GLN A 284 -9.64 -11.49 9.53
N ILE A 285 -8.85 -11.75 8.49
CA ILE A 285 -7.42 -12.07 8.62
C ILE A 285 -6.65 -10.91 9.26
N CYS A 286 -6.91 -9.67 8.82
CA CYS A 286 -6.27 -8.49 9.38
C CYS A 286 -6.66 -8.31 10.86
N LEU A 287 -7.93 -8.45 11.21
CA LEU A 287 -8.38 -8.37 12.61
C LEU A 287 -7.78 -9.50 13.45
N PHE A 288 -7.62 -10.70 12.90
CA PHE A 288 -6.93 -11.79 13.58
C PHE A 288 -5.47 -11.44 13.87
N PHE A 289 -4.75 -10.89 12.89
CA PHE A 289 -3.36 -10.45 13.10
C PHE A 289 -3.25 -9.33 14.12
N GLU A 290 -4.17 -8.37 14.13
CA GLU A 290 -4.23 -7.36 15.18
C GLU A 290 -4.46 -7.99 16.56
N ALA A 291 -5.40 -8.94 16.66
CA ALA A 291 -5.72 -9.65 17.90
C ALA A 291 -4.53 -10.48 18.46
N THR A 292 -3.58 -10.90 17.63
CA THR A 292 -2.37 -11.59 18.12
C THR A 292 -1.46 -10.68 18.96
N GLY A 293 -1.60 -9.35 18.85
CA GLY A 293 -0.81 -8.38 19.60
C GLY A 293 0.65 -8.26 19.16
N VAL A 294 1.09 -8.95 18.10
CA VAL A 294 2.49 -8.92 17.63
C VAL A 294 2.95 -7.52 17.21
N CYS A 295 2.02 -6.66 16.80
CA CYS A 295 2.29 -5.26 16.45
C CYS A 295 1.87 -4.26 17.56
N ALA A 296 1.56 -4.72 18.78
CA ALA A 296 1.06 -3.86 19.84
C ALA A 296 2.02 -2.73 20.24
N GLY A 297 3.33 -2.93 20.07
CA GLY A 297 4.32 -1.87 20.28
C GLY A 297 4.12 -0.64 19.38
N ALA A 298 3.45 -0.77 18.22
CA ALA A 298 3.08 0.38 17.40
C ALA A 298 2.10 1.32 18.12
N TRP A 299 1.17 0.79 18.93
CA TRP A 299 0.28 1.61 19.76
C TRP A 299 1.06 2.41 20.81
N VAL A 300 2.09 1.81 21.40
CA VAL A 300 2.95 2.47 22.39
C VAL A 300 3.71 3.62 21.74
N ILE A 301 4.33 3.38 20.58
CA ILE A 301 5.06 4.42 19.83
C ILE A 301 4.09 5.52 19.38
N ALA A 302 2.91 5.16 18.87
CA ALA A 302 1.87 6.11 18.48
C ALA A 302 1.43 6.99 19.65
N TYR A 303 1.19 6.40 20.82
CA TYR A 303 0.83 7.11 22.05
C TYR A 303 1.92 8.09 22.49
N ILE A 304 3.19 7.65 22.52
CA ILE A 304 4.32 8.52 22.86
C ILE A 304 4.39 9.70 21.88
N HIS A 305 4.30 9.43 20.57
CA HIS A 305 4.33 10.47 19.55
C HIS A 305 3.16 11.45 19.70
N LYS A 306 1.95 10.93 19.93
CA LYS A 306 0.75 11.73 20.18
C LYS A 306 0.93 12.65 21.39
N THR A 307 1.47 12.14 22.49
CA THR A 307 1.68 12.92 23.71
C THR A 307 2.73 14.01 23.51
N ILE A 308 3.83 13.71 22.82
CA ILE A 308 4.88 14.69 22.52
C ILE A 308 4.37 15.79 21.57
N ALA A 309 3.62 15.41 20.54
CA ALA A 309 3.11 16.33 19.54
C ALA A 309 1.82 17.05 19.96
N GLY A 310 1.18 16.63 21.05
CA GLY A 310 -0.04 17.23 21.57
C GLY A 310 -1.30 16.95 20.74
N PHE A 311 -1.31 15.88 19.93
CA PHE A 311 -2.43 15.60 19.01
C PHE A 311 -3.74 15.36 19.76
N GLN A 312 -4.79 15.99 19.27
CA GLN A 312 -6.17 15.75 19.68
C GLN A 312 -6.86 14.83 18.68
N LYS A 313 -7.88 14.11 19.17
CA LYS A 313 -8.69 13.32 18.25
C LYS A 313 -9.50 14.25 17.34
N ASP A 314 -9.76 13.80 16.12
CA ASP A 314 -10.48 14.61 15.13
C ASP A 314 -11.86 15.04 15.64
N GLU A 315 -12.55 14.21 16.44
CA GLU A 315 -13.87 14.53 17.00
C GLU A 315 -13.86 15.77 17.90
N VAL A 316 -12.71 16.18 18.45
CA VAL A 316 -12.59 17.42 19.22
C VAL A 316 -12.82 18.65 18.34
N TYR A 317 -12.43 18.59 17.06
CA TYR A 317 -12.54 19.70 16.12
C TYR A 317 -13.84 19.67 15.32
N ILE A 318 -14.27 18.48 14.87
CA ILE A 318 -15.40 18.33 13.94
C ILE A 318 -16.65 17.71 14.57
N GLY A 319 -16.61 17.34 15.85
CA GLY A 319 -17.69 16.62 16.54
C GLY A 319 -17.76 15.13 16.14
N THR A 320 -18.54 14.37 16.89
CA THR A 320 -18.75 12.94 16.59
C THR A 320 -19.53 12.76 15.28
N SER A 321 -19.48 11.56 14.70
CA SER A 321 -20.29 11.22 13.52
C SER A 321 -21.79 11.43 13.76
N GLU A 322 -22.27 11.11 14.97
CA GLU A 322 -23.66 11.28 15.39
C GLU A 322 -24.04 12.76 15.53
N GLU A 323 -23.17 13.58 16.11
CA GLU A 323 -23.36 15.03 16.20
C GLU A 323 -23.40 15.70 14.83
N ARG A 324 -22.55 15.26 13.90
CA ARG A 324 -22.55 15.76 12.51
C ARG A 324 -23.82 15.36 11.76
N ALA A 325 -24.29 14.12 11.95
CA ALA A 325 -25.55 13.65 11.39
C ALA A 325 -26.75 14.43 11.95
N MET A 326 -26.78 14.70 13.26
CA MET A 326 -27.84 15.50 13.90
C MET A 326 -27.86 16.96 13.43
N LYS A 327 -26.70 17.52 13.07
CA LYS A 327 -26.58 18.91 12.62
C LYS A 327 -26.85 19.13 11.12
N ASN A 328 -27.19 18.08 10.35
CA ASN A 328 -27.35 18.16 8.88
C ASN A 328 -26.18 18.89 8.18
N MET A 329 -24.96 18.71 8.69
CA MET A 329 -23.78 19.34 8.09
C MET A 329 -23.42 18.59 6.81
N ASN A 330 -23.83 19.13 5.67
CA ASN A 330 -23.33 18.69 4.36
C ASN A 330 -21.86 19.11 4.19
N ASP A 331 -21.13 18.40 3.33
CA ASP A 331 -19.82 18.86 2.85
C ASP A 331 -19.97 20.27 2.26
N ASP A 332 -19.32 21.26 2.87
CA ASP A 332 -19.38 22.66 2.42
C ASP A 332 -18.44 22.85 1.23
N SER A 333 -18.86 22.36 0.08
CA SER A 333 -18.11 22.41 -1.17
C SER A 333 -17.76 23.84 -1.61
N LYS A 334 -18.39 24.87 -1.02
CA LYS A 334 -18.10 26.29 -1.29
C LYS A 334 -16.84 26.79 -0.59
N ARG A 335 -16.45 26.19 0.53
CA ARG A 335 -15.23 26.57 1.29
C ARG A 335 -13.95 25.91 0.80
N LEU A 336 -14.05 24.87 -0.04
CA LEU A 336 -12.90 24.18 -0.63
C LEU A 336 -12.24 24.97 -1.78
N HIS A 337 -12.88 26.04 -2.26
CA HIS A 337 -12.42 26.84 -3.40
C HIS A 337 -11.93 28.24 -3.03
N THR A 338 -11.82 28.55 -1.74
CA THR A 338 -11.26 29.82 -1.23
C THR A 338 -9.87 29.63 -0.68
#